data_AF-A0A3S4VGE6-F1
#
_entry.id   AF-A0A3S4VGE6-F1
#
_cell.length_a   1.000
_cell.length_b   1.000
_cell.length_c   1.000
_cell.angle_alpha   90.00
_cell.angle_beta   90.00
_cell.angle_gamma   90.00
#
_symmetry.space_group_name_H-M   'P 1'
#
loop_
_entity.id
_entity.type
_entity.pdbx_description
1 polymer ?
#
loop_
_entity_poly.entity_id
_entity_poly.type
_entity_poly.pdbx_seq_one_letter_code
_entity_poly.pdbx_strand_id
1 'polypeptide(L)' 'MLKKLKLQAGTYPNSDENLEIELSPVTVFIGPNNSGKSQALIEIEGWIANGRTELLNVISNLEFESLTREQVYEKY' A
#
# COMPACT_ATOMS: atom_id res chain seq x y z
N MET A 1 10.11 3.57 5.05
CA MET A 1 9.06 4.39 4.39
C MET A 1 8.12 3.47 3.62
N LEU A 2 6.97 3.93 3.12
CA LEU A 2 6.14 3.11 2.22
C LEU A 2 6.83 3.02 0.85
N LYS A 3 6.96 1.82 0.29
CA LYS A 3 7.71 1.57 -0.95
C LYS A 3 6.81 1.12 -2.10
N LYS A 4 6.02 0.08 -1.88
CA LYS A 4 5.19 -0.52 -2.93
C LYS A 4 3.83 -0.91 -2.37
N LEU A 5 2.81 -0.73 -3.19
CA LEU A 5 1.43 -1.11 -2.91
C LEU A 5 0.96 -2.11 -3.95
N LYS A 6 0.31 -3.19 -3.53
CA LYS A 6 -0.36 -4.15 -4.41
C LYS A 6 -1.85 -4.14 -4.18
N LEU A 7 -2.62 -3.74 -5.17
CA LEU A 7 -4.08 -3.72 -5.10
C LEU A 7 -4.66 -5.12 -5.35
N GLN A 8 -5.84 -5.40 -4.82
CA GLN A 8 -6.62 -6.60 -5.17
C GLN A 8 -7.12 -6.55 -6.62
N ALA A 9 -7.30 -5.34 -7.17
CA ALA A 9 -7.73 -5.14 -8.54
C ALA A 9 -6.56 -5.21 -9.53
N GLY A 10 -6.81 -5.75 -10.71
CA GLY A 10 -5.90 -5.71 -11.85
C GLY A 10 -6.10 -4.51 -12.77
N THR A 11 -5.33 -4.45 -13.86
CA THR A 11 -5.39 -3.37 -14.86
C THR A 11 -6.58 -3.47 -15.80
N TYR A 12 -7.18 -4.65 -15.94
CA TYR A 12 -8.36 -4.92 -16.77
C TYR A 12 -9.30 -5.94 -16.12
N PRO A 13 -10.60 -5.97 -16.48
CA PRO A 13 -11.55 -6.94 -15.96
C PRO A 13 -11.10 -8.39 -16.22
N ASN A 14 -11.26 -9.28 -15.24
CA ASN A 14 -10.83 -10.69 -15.28
C ASN A 14 -9.31 -10.93 -15.40
N SER A 15 -8.49 -9.91 -15.14
CA SER A 15 -7.06 -10.12 -14.90
C SER A 15 -6.88 -10.91 -13.61
N ASP A 16 -6.18 -12.04 -13.67
CA ASP A 16 -5.70 -12.75 -12.47
C ASP A 16 -4.52 -12.02 -11.80
N GLU A 17 -3.95 -11.01 -12.47
CA GLU A 17 -2.84 -10.21 -11.96
C GLU A 17 -3.33 -8.95 -11.25
N ASN A 18 -3.01 -8.90 -9.96
CA ASN A 18 -3.13 -7.73 -9.09
C ASN A 18 -2.20 -6.59 -9.55
N LEU A 19 -2.70 -5.35 -9.58
CA LEU A 19 -1.90 -4.17 -9.94
C LEU A 19 -0.90 -3.83 -8.84
N GLU A 20 0.38 -3.73 -9.21
CA GLU A 20 1.46 -3.24 -8.35
C GLU A 20 1.85 -1.81 -8.71
N ILE A 21 2.05 -0.98 -7.68
CA ILE A 21 2.39 0.44 -7.80
C ILE A 21 3.58 0.74 -6.90
N GLU A 22 4.66 1.25 -7.49
CA GLU A 22 5.74 1.86 -6.71
C GLU A 22 5.32 3.24 -6.22
N LEU A 23 5.44 3.46 -4.92
CA LEU A 23 5.00 4.69 -4.28
C LEU A 23 6.09 5.74 -4.37
N SER A 24 5.69 6.94 -4.79
CA SER A 24 6.54 8.12 -4.70
C SER A 24 6.28 8.84 -3.37
N PRO A 25 7.14 9.81 -2.98
CA PRO A 25 6.92 10.62 -1.79
C PRO A 25 5.54 11.31 -1.73
N VAL A 26 4.93 11.57 -2.91
CA VAL A 26 3.56 12.09 -3.01
C VAL A 26 2.79 11.25 -4.03
N THR A 27 1.97 10.33 -3.53
CA THR A 27 1.08 9.50 -4.34
C THR A 27 -0.37 9.96 -4.16
N VAL A 28 -1.10 10.17 -5.27
CA VAL A 28 -2.48 10.64 -5.26
C VAL A 28 -3.41 9.58 -5.86
N PHE A 29 -4.44 9.18 -5.12
CA PHE A 29 -5.49 8.28 -5.60
C PHE A 29 -6.65 9.06 -6.21
N ILE A 30 -6.99 8.78 -7.47
CA ILE A 30 -8.06 9.44 -8.23
C ILE A 30 -9.00 8.38 -8.81
N GLY A 31 -10.31 8.65 -8.82
CA GLY A 31 -11.33 7.72 -9.34
C GLY A 31 -12.74 8.12 -8.94
N PRO A 32 -13.79 7.47 -9.48
CA PRO A 32 -15.19 7.78 -9.19
C PRO A 32 -15.57 7.50 -7.73
N ASN A 33 -16.75 7.97 -7.30
CA ASN A 33 -17.25 7.65 -5.96
C ASN A 33 -17.34 6.13 -5.76
N ASN A 34 -17.10 5.68 -4.53
CA ASN A 34 -17.11 4.26 -4.16
C ASN A 34 -16.03 3.39 -4.84
N SER A 35 -15.02 3.99 -5.50
CA SER A 35 -13.93 3.25 -6.16
C SER A 35 -12.85 2.70 -5.20
N GLY A 36 -13.10 2.66 -3.89
CA GLY A 36 -12.14 2.16 -2.91
C GLY A 36 -11.04 3.14 -2.45
N LYS A 37 -11.05 4.42 -2.87
CA LYS A 37 -10.01 5.41 -2.48
C LYS A 37 -9.88 5.59 -0.96
N SER A 38 -10.97 5.94 -0.28
CA SER A 38 -10.95 6.14 1.18
C SER A 38 -10.67 4.84 1.92
N GLN A 39 -11.19 3.72 1.40
CA GLN A 39 -10.94 2.38 1.95
C GLN A 39 -9.46 2.00 1.86
N ALA A 40 -8.78 2.30 0.75
CA ALA A 40 -7.34 2.09 0.61
C ALA A 40 -6.55 2.88 1.66
N LEU A 41 -6.93 4.13 1.93
CA LEU A 41 -6.25 4.94 2.97
C LEU A 41 -6.48 4.39 4.38
N ILE A 42 -7.71 3.93 4.69
CA ILE A 42 -8.03 3.27 5.96
C ILE A 42 -7.23 1.97 6.12
N GLU A 43 -7.13 1.17 5.05
CA GLU A 43 -6.33 -0.06 5.05
C GLU A 43 -4.83 0.26 5.26
N ILE A 44 -4.27 1.24 4.56
CA ILE A 44 -2.86 1.69 4.78
C ILE A 44 -2.62 2.09 6.23
N GLU A 45 -3.54 2.87 6.82
CA GLU A 45 -3.45 3.27 8.23
C GLU A 45 -3.48 2.05 9.17
N GLY A 46 -4.37 1.09 8.91
CA GLY A 46 -4.44 -0.16 9.65
C GLY A 46 -3.13 -0.95 9.62
N TRP A 47 -2.49 -1.06 8.44
CA TRP A 47 -1.19 -1.72 8.29
C TRP A 47 -0.09 -1.05 9.12
N ILE A 48 -0.10 0.28 9.19
CA ILE A 48 0.90 1.07 9.91
C ILE A 48 0.67 0.98 11.42
N ALA A 49 -0.57 1.16 11.86
CA ALA A 49 -0.91 1.25 13.28
C ALA A 49 -0.93 -0.11 13.99
N ASN A 50 -1.44 -1.13 13.31
CA ASN A 50 -1.78 -2.42 13.95
C ASN A 50 -1.04 -3.62 13.31
N GLY A 51 -0.24 -3.39 12.27
CA GLY A 51 0.31 -4.47 11.44
C GLY A 51 -0.75 -5.05 10.49
N ARG A 52 -0.53 -6.26 9.98
CA ARG A 52 -1.45 -6.87 9.02
C ARG A 52 -2.79 -7.21 9.69
N THR A 53 -3.80 -6.40 9.44
CA THR A 53 -5.19 -6.61 9.88
C THR A 53 -5.95 -7.51 8.89
N GLU A 54 -7.22 -7.79 9.19
CA GLU A 54 -8.13 -8.78 8.56
C GLU A 54 -8.26 -8.70 7.02
N LEU A 55 -9.12 -9.54 6.43
CA LEU A 55 -9.41 -9.61 4.98
C LEU A 55 -9.58 -8.22 4.34
N LEU A 56 -8.55 -7.79 3.62
CA LEU A 56 -8.47 -6.48 2.97
C LEU A 56 -9.21 -6.51 1.63
N ASN A 57 -10.05 -5.50 1.40
CA ASN A 57 -10.92 -5.45 0.22
C ASN A 57 -10.24 -4.74 -0.95
N VAL A 58 -9.27 -3.86 -0.70
CA VAL A 58 -8.63 -3.04 -1.74
C VAL A 58 -7.15 -3.34 -1.87
N ILE A 59 -6.43 -3.53 -0.76
CA ILE A 59 -4.99 -3.71 -0.74
C ILE A 59 -4.65 -5.16 -0.42
N SER A 60 -3.94 -5.85 -1.30
CA SER A 60 -3.50 -7.23 -1.06
C SER A 60 -2.16 -7.30 -0.32
N ASN A 61 -1.27 -6.33 -0.56
CA ASN A 61 0.03 -6.24 0.09
C ASN A 61 0.54 -4.79 0.17
N LEU A 62 1.30 -4.48 1.22
CA LEU A 62 1.99 -3.21 1.41
C LEU A 62 3.44 -3.48 1.82
N GLU A 63 4.38 -2.95 1.05
CA GLU A 63 5.81 -3.11 1.32
C GLU A 63 6.40 -1.83 1.89
N PHE A 64 7.23 -2.02 2.91
CA PHE A 64 7.99 -0.96 3.55
C PHE A 64 9.45 -1.05 3.14
N GLU A 65 10.06 0.10 2.90
CA GLU A 65 11.49 0.23 2.75
C GLU A 65 12.17 -0.08 4.10
N SER A 66 13.07 -1.08 4.07
CA SER A 66 13.92 -1.45 5.19
C SER A 66 15.02 -0.42 5.39
N LEU A 67 15.28 -0.05 6.64
CA LEU A 67 16.45 0.74 6.98
C LEU A 67 17.72 -0.11 6.80
N THR A 68 18.79 0.49 6.26
CA THR A 68 20.11 -0.15 6.25
C THR A 68 20.70 -0.18 7.66
N ARG A 69 21.70 -1.02 7.89
CA ARG A 69 22.36 -1.09 9.20
C ARG A 69 22.94 0.27 9.60
N GLU A 70 23.55 0.96 8.66
CA GLU A 70 24.16 2.27 8.86
C GLU A 70 23.10 3.29 9.33
N GLN A 71 21.93 3.33 8.69
CA GLN A 71 20.81 4.21 9.08
C GLN A 71 20.24 3.91 10.47
N VAL A 72 20.37 2.67 10.95
CA VAL A 72 19.92 2.27 12.29
C VAL A 72 20.90 2.75 13.36
N TYR A 73 22.21 2.72 13.09
CA TYR A 73 23.26 3.03 14.07
C TYR A 73 23.77 4.48 14.01
N GLU A 74 23.54 5.24 12.94
CA GLU A 74 23.87 6.69 12.87
C GLU A 74 22.95 7.59 13.72
N LYS A 75 21.87 7.05 14.31
CA LYS A 75 20.93 7.81 15.14
C LYS A 75 21.30 7.90 16.64
N TYR A 76 22.51 7.50 17.01
CA TYR A 76 23.08 7.60 18.36
C TYR A 76 24.49 8.20 18.32
#